data_AF-A0A7X2LXZ8-F1
#
_entry.id   AF-A0A7X2LXZ8-F1
#
_cell.length_a   1.000
_cell.length_b   1.000
_cell.length_c   1.000
_cell.angle_alpha   90.00
_cell.angle_beta   90.00
_cell.angle_gamma   90.00
#
_symmetry.space_group_name_H-M   'P 1'
#
loop_
_entity.id
_entity.type
_entity.pdbx_description
1 polymer ?
#
loop_
_entity_poly.entity_id
_entity_poly.type
_entity_poly.pdbx_seq_one_letter_code
_entity_poly.pdbx_strand_id
1 'polypeptide(L)'
;MKLIKKLMASAVLAASVAAPAMASNINVGGVIWNPDAAIDFFALAGMIHQDINNTTGEVSGYGLIDAINNNSTNIFCPGCELTFQFSGFMPIGGVVLPSLSTTSILYTGGIVNVYVHAPAGIITGNVDSMTTANTGLNGGALWLQLAGHTLNGRTLKGDVTVDDQGTATTADDQIAGLTGTGLLDAIGGLAYGNFNTNTRADGSDMSFFSSFTDLRPDNNPNNANGNGNFKSNTIPEPGSLALLGLGLLGAAVARRRKA
;
A
#
# COMPACT_ATOMS: atom_id res chain seq x y z
N MET A 1 54.83 20.60 -16.52
CA MET A 1 53.47 20.86 -17.07
C MET A 1 52.66 19.62 -17.47
N LYS A 2 53.26 18.49 -17.93
CA LYS A 2 52.49 17.29 -18.33
C LYS A 2 51.86 16.49 -17.18
N LEU A 3 52.40 16.58 -15.96
CA LEU A 3 51.87 15.89 -14.77
C LEU A 3 50.58 16.54 -14.21
N ILE A 4 50.51 17.87 -14.22
CA ILE A 4 49.36 18.64 -13.71
C ILE A 4 48.12 18.42 -14.59
N LYS A 5 48.29 18.30 -15.91
CA LYS A 5 47.20 17.94 -16.84
C LYS A 5 46.66 16.52 -16.62
N LYS A 6 47.50 15.58 -16.15
CA LYS A 6 47.07 14.21 -15.82
C LYS A 6 46.32 14.15 -14.48
N LEU A 7 46.80 14.87 -13.47
CA LEU A 7 46.16 14.94 -12.15
C LEU A 7 44.78 15.63 -12.18
N MET A 8 44.61 16.66 -13.01
CA MET A 8 43.29 17.29 -13.17
C MET A 8 42.27 16.41 -13.92
N ALA A 9 42.72 15.59 -14.87
CA ALA A 9 41.83 14.64 -15.55
C ALA A 9 41.36 13.50 -14.61
N SER A 10 42.20 13.07 -13.66
CA SER A 10 41.87 12.07 -12.65
C SER A 10 40.92 12.59 -11.57
N ALA A 11 41.05 13.87 -11.19
CA ALA A 11 40.20 14.50 -10.17
C ALA A 11 38.74 14.70 -10.64
N VAL A 12 38.53 14.99 -11.93
CA VAL A 12 37.18 15.13 -12.51
C VAL A 12 36.44 13.78 -12.58
N LEU A 13 37.17 12.68 -12.82
CA LEU A 13 36.61 11.32 -12.82
C LEU A 13 36.29 10.80 -11.41
N ALA A 14 37.04 11.22 -10.39
CA ALA A 14 36.79 10.84 -8.99
C ALA A 14 35.63 11.65 -8.36
N ALA A 15 35.42 12.90 -8.79
CA ALA A 15 34.31 13.73 -8.33
C ALA A 15 32.94 13.29 -8.91
N SER A 16 32.91 12.64 -10.07
CA SER A 16 31.66 12.14 -10.67
C SER A 16 31.11 10.84 -10.06
N VAL A 17 31.88 10.15 -9.19
CA VAL A 17 31.44 8.91 -8.51
C VAL A 17 30.92 9.17 -7.09
N ALA A 18 30.98 10.41 -6.61
CA ALA A 18 30.58 10.80 -5.25
C ALA A 18 29.31 11.67 -5.23
N ALA A 19 28.55 11.72 -6.33
CA ALA A 19 27.19 12.23 -6.24
C ALA A 19 26.35 11.19 -5.47
N PRO A 20 25.57 11.58 -4.44
CA PRO A 20 24.57 10.68 -3.89
C PRO A 20 23.69 10.24 -5.07
N ALA A 21 23.62 8.92 -5.29
CA ALA A 21 22.69 8.37 -6.24
C ALA A 21 21.29 8.65 -5.69
N MET A 22 20.69 9.79 -6.07
CA MET A 22 19.27 10.05 -5.86
C MET A 22 18.54 8.88 -6.51
N ALA A 23 17.75 8.15 -5.74
CA ALA A 23 16.95 7.08 -6.29
C ALA A 23 15.94 7.73 -7.23
N SER A 24 15.97 7.36 -8.51
CA SER A 24 14.94 7.79 -9.44
C SER A 24 13.60 7.26 -8.97
N ASN A 25 12.52 7.97 -9.30
CA ASN A 25 11.17 7.45 -9.11
C ASN A 25 11.08 6.03 -9.69
N ILE A 26 10.47 5.12 -8.93
CA ILE A 26 10.20 3.76 -9.37
C ILE A 26 8.91 3.81 -10.20
N ASN A 27 8.85 3.07 -11.31
CA ASN A 27 7.65 2.94 -12.14
C ASN A 27 7.35 1.48 -12.43
N VAL A 28 6.30 0.96 -11.80
CA VAL A 28 5.84 -0.41 -12.03
C VAL A 28 4.40 -0.39 -12.52
N GLY A 29 4.18 -0.83 -13.75
CA GLY A 29 2.83 -0.93 -14.32
C GLY A 29 2.14 0.43 -14.51
N GLY A 30 2.90 1.54 -14.59
CA GLY A 30 2.36 2.90 -14.68
C GLY A 30 2.16 3.58 -13.32
N VAL A 31 2.35 2.85 -12.21
CA VAL A 31 2.34 3.40 -10.85
C VAL A 31 3.73 3.91 -10.52
N ILE A 32 3.81 5.19 -10.18
CA ILE A 32 5.05 5.94 -9.98
C ILE A 32 5.10 6.43 -8.53
N TRP A 33 6.19 6.15 -7.83
CA TRP A 33 6.43 6.67 -6.48
C TRP A 33 7.89 7.05 -6.27
N ASN A 34 8.14 7.88 -5.26
CA ASN A 34 9.48 8.37 -4.94
C ASN A 34 10.02 7.65 -3.70
N PRO A 35 10.98 6.72 -3.84
CA PRO A 35 11.55 6.01 -2.68
C PRO A 35 12.35 6.93 -1.74
N ASP A 36 12.79 8.11 -2.21
CA ASP A 36 13.48 9.13 -1.40
C ASP A 36 12.50 10.11 -0.73
N ALA A 37 11.19 9.86 -0.79
CA ALA A 37 10.22 10.67 -0.06
C ALA A 37 10.45 10.58 1.47
N ALA A 38 10.03 11.62 2.21
CA ALA A 38 10.16 11.64 3.68
C ALA A 38 9.53 10.41 4.37
N ILE A 39 8.48 9.86 3.74
CA ILE A 39 8.00 8.49 3.96
C ILE A 39 8.11 7.81 2.60
N ASP A 40 9.07 6.89 2.47
CA ASP A 40 9.43 6.16 1.25
C ASP A 40 8.21 5.74 0.43
N PHE A 41 7.31 4.97 1.03
CA PHE A 41 5.99 4.70 0.45
C PHE A 41 4.88 4.99 1.46
N PHE A 42 4.02 5.95 1.11
CA PHE A 42 2.79 6.26 1.81
C PHE A 42 1.65 6.31 0.80
N ALA A 43 0.70 5.39 0.89
CA ALA A 43 -0.51 5.40 0.08
C ALA A 43 -1.72 5.75 0.95
N LEU A 44 -2.57 6.65 0.44
CA LEU A 44 -3.86 6.98 1.04
C LEU A 44 -4.96 6.29 0.26
N ALA A 45 -5.82 5.58 0.97
CA ALA A 45 -7.07 5.05 0.44
C ALA A 45 -8.21 5.99 0.85
N GLY A 46 -8.56 6.92 -0.03
CA GLY A 46 -9.60 7.93 0.25
C GLY A 46 -11.01 7.34 0.36
N MET A 47 -11.25 6.14 -0.18
CA MET A 47 -12.52 5.43 -0.06
C MET A 47 -12.29 3.94 0.15
N ILE A 48 -12.97 3.37 1.14
CA ILE A 48 -12.99 1.95 1.46
C ILE A 48 -14.43 1.55 1.76
N HIS A 49 -14.85 0.42 1.20
CA HIS A 49 -16.04 -0.32 1.61
C HIS A 49 -15.60 -1.59 2.34
N GLN A 50 -16.25 -1.89 3.47
CA GLN A 50 -16.02 -3.10 4.25
C GLN A 50 -17.34 -3.80 4.53
N ASP A 51 -17.32 -5.12 4.38
CA ASP A 51 -18.35 -6.04 4.83
C ASP A 51 -17.78 -7.01 5.88
N ILE A 52 -18.57 -7.29 6.91
CA ILE A 52 -18.33 -8.34 7.89
C ILE A 52 -19.40 -9.41 7.72
N ASN A 53 -18.98 -10.64 7.43
CA ASN A 53 -19.93 -11.75 7.28
C ASN A 53 -20.63 -12.05 8.62
N ASN A 54 -21.97 -11.94 8.66
CA ASN A 54 -22.76 -12.13 9.87
C ASN A 54 -22.61 -13.51 10.54
N THR A 55 -22.17 -14.52 9.80
CA THR A 55 -22.02 -15.90 10.30
C THR A 55 -20.58 -16.21 10.69
N THR A 56 -19.62 -15.88 9.83
CA THR A 56 -18.21 -16.24 10.02
C THR A 56 -17.40 -15.15 10.70
N GLY A 57 -17.88 -13.90 10.67
CA GLY A 57 -17.13 -12.71 11.05
C GLY A 57 -15.99 -12.36 10.10
N GLU A 58 -15.94 -12.99 8.93
CA GLU A 58 -14.92 -12.66 7.92
C GLU A 58 -15.03 -11.20 7.52
N VAL A 59 -13.90 -10.48 7.60
CA VAL A 59 -13.77 -9.11 7.13
C VAL A 59 -13.29 -9.11 5.69
N SER A 60 -14.05 -8.47 4.82
CA SER A 60 -13.76 -8.33 3.39
C SER A 60 -14.20 -6.98 2.85
N GLY A 61 -13.79 -6.63 1.64
CA GLY A 61 -14.19 -5.38 1.02
C GLY A 61 -13.26 -4.93 -0.09
N TYR A 62 -13.35 -3.65 -0.43
CA TYR A 62 -12.60 -3.05 -1.53
C TYR A 62 -12.41 -1.54 -1.33
N GLY A 63 -11.48 -0.94 -2.09
CA GLY A 63 -11.25 0.49 -2.00
C GLY A 63 -10.44 1.07 -3.16
N LEU A 64 -10.28 2.39 -3.12
CA LEU A 64 -9.53 3.21 -4.07
C LEU A 64 -8.34 3.86 -3.37
N ILE A 65 -7.15 3.70 -3.93
CA ILE A 65 -5.96 4.48 -3.58
C ILE A 65 -5.93 5.71 -4.49
N ASP A 66 -6.03 6.89 -3.90
CA ASP A 66 -6.15 8.18 -4.60
C ASP A 66 -5.00 9.16 -4.30
N ALA A 67 -4.08 8.76 -3.41
CA ALA A 67 -2.79 9.43 -3.27
C ALA A 67 -1.62 8.48 -2.93
N ILE A 68 -0.44 8.77 -3.48
CA ILE A 68 0.85 8.14 -3.11
C ILE A 68 1.91 9.22 -2.92
N ASN A 69 2.65 9.19 -1.80
CA ASN A 69 3.63 10.21 -1.39
C ASN A 69 3.07 11.65 -1.50
N ASN A 70 1.80 11.86 -1.13
CA ASN A 70 1.06 13.13 -1.25
C ASN A 70 0.82 13.62 -2.69
N ASN A 71 1.06 12.80 -3.70
CA ASN A 71 0.68 13.09 -5.08
C ASN A 71 -0.68 12.47 -5.40
N SER A 72 -1.50 13.18 -6.17
CA SER A 72 -2.79 12.69 -6.68
C SER A 72 -2.63 11.70 -7.83
N THR A 73 -3.69 10.97 -8.16
CA THR A 73 -3.71 9.90 -9.19
C THR A 73 -3.17 10.32 -10.54
N ASN A 74 -3.41 11.56 -10.98
CA ASN A 74 -2.86 12.08 -12.24
C ASN A 74 -1.32 12.18 -12.28
N ILE A 75 -0.66 12.11 -11.13
CA ILE A 75 0.80 12.16 -11.00
C ILE A 75 1.35 10.75 -10.74
N PHE A 76 0.81 10.01 -9.77
CA PHE A 76 1.34 8.69 -9.43
C PHE A 76 0.82 7.56 -10.34
N CYS A 77 -0.31 7.76 -11.03
CA CYS A 77 -0.89 6.78 -11.95
C CYS A 77 -1.46 7.47 -13.21
N PRO A 78 -0.63 8.13 -14.04
CA PRO A 78 -1.15 8.89 -15.18
C PRO A 78 -1.89 7.97 -16.17
N GLY A 79 -3.20 8.15 -16.29
CA GLY A 79 -4.05 7.33 -17.16
C GLY A 79 -4.47 5.97 -16.56
N CYS A 80 -4.22 5.75 -15.27
CA CYS A 80 -4.65 4.56 -14.55
C CYS A 80 -5.31 4.88 -13.21
N GLU A 81 -5.92 3.86 -12.62
CA GLU A 81 -6.47 3.82 -11.27
C GLU A 81 -5.80 2.70 -10.50
N LEU A 82 -5.68 2.89 -9.18
CA LEU A 82 -5.16 1.89 -8.26
C LEU A 82 -6.25 1.54 -7.25
N THR A 83 -6.75 0.31 -7.31
CA THR A 83 -7.81 -0.19 -6.45
C THR A 83 -7.32 -1.39 -5.65
N PHE A 84 -8.03 -1.77 -4.61
CA PHE A 84 -7.70 -2.98 -3.87
C PHE A 84 -8.94 -3.73 -3.42
N GLN A 85 -8.78 -5.02 -3.20
CA GLN A 85 -9.76 -5.91 -2.58
C GLN A 85 -9.10 -6.66 -1.44
N PHE A 86 -9.82 -6.82 -0.34
CA PHE A 86 -9.35 -7.59 0.80
C PHE A 86 -10.39 -8.61 1.25
N SER A 87 -9.92 -9.73 1.78
CA SER A 87 -10.77 -10.82 2.29
C SER A 87 -9.95 -11.78 3.15
N GLY A 88 -10.60 -12.76 3.78
CA GLY A 88 -9.94 -13.84 4.51
C GLY A 88 -9.41 -13.46 5.89
N PHE A 89 -9.72 -12.26 6.39
CA PHE A 89 -9.46 -11.88 7.78
C PHE A 89 -10.54 -12.51 8.67
N MET A 90 -10.18 -13.56 9.40
CA MET A 90 -11.11 -14.35 10.21
C MET A 90 -10.92 -14.07 11.71
N PRO A 91 -12.01 -13.88 12.48
CA PRO A 91 -11.91 -13.54 13.89
C PRO A 91 -11.37 -14.71 14.72
N ILE A 92 -10.64 -14.38 15.77
CA ILE A 92 -10.09 -15.31 16.76
C ILE A 92 -10.86 -15.13 18.08
N GLY A 93 -11.13 -16.23 18.78
CA GLY A 93 -11.73 -16.17 20.12
C GLY A 93 -13.26 -16.24 20.13
N GLY A 94 -13.88 -16.65 19.03
CA GLY A 94 -15.31 -17.01 18.96
C GLY A 94 -16.28 -15.82 18.89
N VAL A 95 -15.80 -14.59 19.06
CA VAL A 95 -16.60 -13.40 18.77
C VAL A 95 -16.48 -13.05 17.30
N VAL A 96 -17.61 -13.09 16.60
CA VAL A 96 -17.66 -12.93 15.14
C VAL A 96 -18.08 -11.52 14.70
N LEU A 97 -18.73 -10.75 15.57
CA LEU A 97 -19.27 -9.43 15.22
C LEU A 97 -18.87 -8.35 16.24
N PRO A 98 -18.56 -7.13 15.79
CA PRO A 98 -18.37 -5.99 16.67
C PRO A 98 -19.65 -5.65 17.44
N SER A 99 -19.53 -5.26 18.71
CA SER A 99 -20.67 -4.84 19.53
C SER A 99 -20.21 -3.95 20.69
N LEU A 100 -21.16 -3.38 21.44
CA LEU A 100 -20.83 -2.60 22.64
C LEU A 100 -20.15 -3.41 23.75
N SER A 101 -20.41 -4.72 23.82
CA SER A 101 -19.76 -5.62 24.77
C SER A 101 -18.43 -6.17 24.25
N THR A 102 -18.21 -6.08 22.93
CA THR A 102 -17.00 -6.54 22.26
C THR A 102 -16.39 -5.42 21.43
N THR A 103 -15.64 -4.57 22.11
CA THR A 103 -15.01 -3.39 21.50
C THR A 103 -13.68 -3.66 20.83
N SER A 104 -13.17 -4.90 20.89
CA SER A 104 -11.93 -5.31 20.23
C SER A 104 -12.03 -6.74 19.72
N ILE A 105 -11.71 -6.95 18.44
CA ILE A 105 -11.68 -8.26 17.79
C ILE A 105 -10.31 -8.44 17.15
N LEU A 106 -9.71 -9.60 17.41
CA LEU A 106 -8.45 -10.00 16.79
C LEU A 106 -8.75 -10.94 15.63
N TYR A 107 -7.99 -10.80 14.54
CA TYR A 107 -8.18 -11.58 13.34
C TYR A 107 -6.90 -12.33 12.96
N THR A 108 -7.05 -13.40 12.20
CA THR A 108 -5.97 -14.16 11.53
C THR A 108 -6.22 -14.23 10.03
N GLY A 109 -5.18 -14.59 9.27
CA GLY A 109 -5.22 -14.66 7.82
C GLY A 109 -5.30 -13.28 7.19
N GLY A 110 -6.04 -13.18 6.09
CA GLY A 110 -6.18 -11.96 5.32
C GLY A 110 -5.30 -11.93 4.08
N ILE A 111 -5.89 -11.54 2.97
CA ILE A 111 -5.22 -11.22 1.70
C ILE A 111 -5.69 -9.83 1.28
N VAL A 112 -4.77 -9.03 0.76
CA VAL A 112 -5.07 -7.76 0.09
C VAL A 112 -4.47 -7.84 -1.31
N ASN A 113 -5.31 -7.72 -2.33
CA ASN A 113 -4.89 -7.64 -3.72
C ASN A 113 -5.06 -6.21 -4.20
N VAL A 114 -3.98 -5.60 -4.67
CA VAL A 114 -3.96 -4.26 -5.28
C VAL A 114 -3.89 -4.43 -6.78
N TYR A 115 -4.77 -3.74 -7.50
CA TYR A 115 -4.90 -3.80 -8.94
C TYR A 115 -4.60 -2.44 -9.57
N VAL A 116 -3.86 -2.47 -10.68
CA VAL A 116 -3.70 -1.30 -11.56
C VAL A 116 -4.51 -1.52 -12.83
N HIS A 117 -5.36 -0.56 -13.19
CA HIS A 117 -6.21 -0.65 -14.38
C HIS A 117 -6.47 0.72 -15.00
N ALA A 118 -7.02 0.74 -16.21
CA ALA A 118 -7.55 1.97 -16.79
C ALA A 118 -8.80 2.44 -16.01
N PRO A 119 -9.14 3.73 -16.02
CA PRO A 119 -10.29 4.24 -15.27
C PRO A 119 -11.59 3.47 -15.53
N ALA A 120 -12.24 3.01 -14.47
CA ALA A 120 -13.37 2.09 -14.52
C ALA A 120 -14.70 2.70 -14.03
N GLY A 121 -14.81 4.04 -14.11
CA GLY A 121 -16.03 4.77 -13.73
C GLY A 121 -16.21 4.95 -12.23
N ILE A 122 -15.17 4.74 -11.42
CA ILE A 122 -15.18 5.06 -10.00
C ILE A 122 -15.18 6.59 -9.86
N ILE A 123 -16.09 7.10 -9.03
CA ILE A 123 -16.23 8.52 -8.74
C ILE A 123 -15.65 8.78 -7.35
N THR A 124 -14.55 9.54 -7.28
CA THR A 124 -13.93 9.95 -6.02
C THR A 124 -14.93 10.66 -5.10
N GLY A 125 -14.98 10.26 -3.83
CA GLY A 125 -15.94 10.76 -2.84
C GLY A 125 -17.31 10.06 -2.89
N ASN A 126 -17.54 9.12 -3.82
CA ASN A 126 -18.76 8.33 -3.90
C ASN A 126 -18.43 6.84 -3.84
N VAL A 127 -18.48 6.27 -2.64
CA VAL A 127 -18.22 4.84 -2.38
C VAL A 127 -19.20 3.91 -3.13
N ASP A 128 -20.43 4.37 -3.37
CA ASP A 128 -21.46 3.58 -4.07
C ASP A 128 -21.17 3.42 -5.57
N SER A 129 -20.18 4.17 -6.11
CA SER A 129 -19.66 3.95 -7.45
C SER A 129 -18.68 2.76 -7.54
N MET A 130 -18.21 2.24 -6.40
CA MET A 130 -17.30 1.10 -6.34
C MET A 130 -18.06 -0.21 -6.19
N THR A 131 -17.54 -1.25 -6.83
CA THR A 131 -18.06 -2.62 -6.83
C THR A 131 -16.89 -3.59 -6.84
N THR A 132 -17.12 -4.85 -6.47
CA THR A 132 -16.12 -5.92 -6.69
C THR A 132 -15.69 -6.03 -8.15
N ALA A 133 -16.54 -5.61 -9.09
CA ALA A 133 -16.22 -5.67 -10.50
C ALA A 133 -15.18 -4.61 -10.88
N ASN A 134 -15.42 -3.33 -10.60
CA ASN A 134 -14.55 -2.23 -11.03
C ASN A 134 -13.37 -1.94 -10.11
N THR A 135 -13.28 -2.58 -8.95
CA THR A 135 -12.12 -2.54 -8.04
C THR A 135 -11.21 -3.77 -8.12
N GLY A 136 -11.54 -4.71 -9.02
CA GLY A 136 -10.87 -5.99 -9.15
C GLY A 136 -10.26 -6.22 -10.53
N LEU A 137 -10.07 -7.49 -10.88
CA LEU A 137 -9.43 -7.92 -12.13
C LEU A 137 -10.17 -7.58 -13.43
N ASN A 138 -11.37 -6.97 -13.42
CA ASN A 138 -12.15 -6.69 -14.64
C ASN A 138 -11.55 -5.56 -15.51
N GLY A 139 -10.32 -5.76 -15.98
CA GLY A 139 -9.53 -4.83 -16.78
C GLY A 139 -8.15 -4.50 -16.20
N GLY A 140 -7.83 -4.99 -14.99
CA GLY A 140 -6.60 -4.66 -14.26
C GLY A 140 -5.57 -5.75 -14.16
N ALA A 141 -4.31 -5.37 -13.97
CA ALA A 141 -3.23 -6.26 -13.60
C ALA A 141 -3.07 -6.30 -12.07
N LEU A 142 -2.77 -7.48 -11.51
CA LEU A 142 -2.39 -7.62 -10.10
C LEU A 142 -1.06 -6.89 -9.87
N TRP A 143 -1.13 -5.69 -9.30
CA TRP A 143 0.02 -4.82 -9.09
C TRP A 143 0.80 -5.24 -7.85
N LEU A 144 0.11 -5.51 -6.75
CA LEU A 144 0.73 -5.99 -5.51
C LEU A 144 -0.24 -6.92 -4.79
N GLN A 145 0.27 -8.04 -4.30
CA GLN A 145 -0.47 -8.96 -3.45
C GLN A 145 0.20 -9.01 -2.07
N LEU A 146 -0.62 -8.85 -1.04
CA LEU A 146 -0.22 -8.79 0.35
C LEU A 146 -0.98 -9.86 1.15
N ALA A 147 -0.31 -10.46 2.13
CA ALA A 147 -0.93 -11.34 3.12
C ALA A 147 -0.84 -10.71 4.52
N GLY A 148 -1.78 -11.05 5.40
CA GLY A 148 -1.71 -10.67 6.81
C GLY A 148 -0.44 -11.21 7.48
N HIS A 149 0.41 -10.30 7.97
CA HIS A 149 1.61 -10.69 8.71
C HIS A 149 1.23 -11.14 10.12
N THR A 150 1.66 -12.35 10.49
CA THR A 150 1.23 -12.96 11.77
C THR A 150 2.15 -12.56 12.90
N LEU A 151 1.68 -11.66 13.76
CA LEU A 151 2.35 -11.26 15.00
C LEU A 151 1.58 -11.79 16.21
N ASN A 152 2.20 -12.69 16.99
CA ASN A 152 1.54 -13.34 18.15
C ASN A 152 0.21 -14.02 17.81
N GLY A 153 0.15 -14.70 16.66
CA GLY A 153 -1.02 -15.47 16.23
C GLY A 153 -2.19 -14.64 15.66
N ARG A 154 -1.98 -13.33 15.41
CA ARG A 154 -2.97 -12.43 14.82
C ARG A 154 -2.36 -11.61 13.67
N THR A 155 -3.18 -11.18 12.73
CA THR A 155 -2.78 -10.38 11.55
C THR A 155 -3.42 -9.00 11.52
N LEU A 156 -4.59 -8.85 12.13
CA LEU A 156 -5.35 -7.61 12.22
C LEU A 156 -5.95 -7.48 13.62
N LYS A 157 -6.00 -6.25 14.14
CA LYS A 157 -6.80 -5.85 15.30
C LYS A 157 -7.84 -4.85 14.84
N GLY A 158 -9.11 -5.17 15.06
CA GLY A 158 -10.24 -4.27 14.87
C GLY A 158 -10.71 -3.73 16.22
N ASP A 159 -11.04 -2.44 16.30
CA ASP A 159 -11.61 -1.81 17.49
C ASP A 159 -12.89 -1.04 17.16
N VAL A 160 -13.81 -1.01 18.12
CA VAL A 160 -15.08 -0.29 18.06
C VAL A 160 -14.93 1.03 18.80
N THR A 161 -15.31 2.12 18.15
CA THR A 161 -15.53 3.42 18.78
C THR A 161 -17.00 3.50 19.19
N VAL A 162 -17.25 3.79 20.46
CA VAL A 162 -18.60 3.92 21.02
C VAL A 162 -18.95 5.40 21.14
N ASP A 163 -20.19 5.74 20.80
CA ASP A 163 -20.78 7.04 21.04
C ASP A 163 -21.25 7.15 22.50
N ASP A 164 -20.71 8.12 23.24
CA ASP A 164 -21.05 8.39 24.65
C ASP A 164 -22.13 9.48 24.79
N GLN A 165 -22.82 9.84 23.71
CA GLN A 165 -23.79 10.96 23.71
C GLN A 165 -25.13 10.64 24.41
N GLY A 166 -25.34 9.41 24.88
CA GLY A 166 -26.50 9.04 25.71
C GLY A 166 -27.87 9.13 25.01
N THR A 167 -27.91 9.38 23.70
CA THR A 167 -29.13 9.53 22.88
C THR A 167 -29.54 8.26 22.14
N ALA A 168 -28.68 7.25 22.14
CA ALA A 168 -28.92 6.00 21.42
C ALA A 168 -30.12 5.24 21.99
N THR A 169 -31.00 4.81 21.09
CA THR A 169 -32.26 4.13 21.47
C THR A 169 -32.15 2.60 21.44
N THR A 170 -31.09 2.07 20.84
CA THR A 170 -30.73 0.64 20.80
C THR A 170 -29.22 0.45 20.99
N ALA A 171 -28.78 -0.79 21.20
CA ALA A 171 -27.37 -1.10 21.41
C ALA A 171 -26.50 -0.88 20.15
N ASP A 172 -27.04 -1.08 18.95
CA ASP A 172 -26.30 -0.88 17.70
C ASP A 172 -26.13 0.62 17.40
N ASP A 173 -27.06 1.45 17.88
CA ASP A 173 -27.09 2.91 17.71
C ASP A 173 -26.00 3.65 18.53
N GLN A 174 -25.27 2.93 19.39
CA GLN A 174 -24.12 3.47 20.13
C GLN A 174 -22.78 3.20 19.44
N ILE A 175 -22.72 2.49 18.33
CA ILE A 175 -21.45 2.29 17.62
C ILE A 175 -21.19 3.49 16.71
N ALA A 176 -20.18 4.30 17.05
CA ALA A 176 -19.79 5.50 16.31
C ALA A 176 -18.84 5.22 15.13
N GLY A 177 -18.12 4.10 15.17
CA GLY A 177 -17.19 3.76 14.12
C GLY A 177 -16.33 2.53 14.42
N LEU A 178 -15.53 2.14 13.44
CA LEU A 178 -14.63 1.01 13.51
C LEU A 178 -13.22 1.46 13.08
N THR A 179 -12.20 0.85 13.65
CA THR A 179 -10.82 1.03 13.19
C THR A 179 -10.15 -0.32 13.00
N GLY A 180 -9.21 -0.39 12.05
CA GLY A 180 -8.42 -1.58 11.77
C GLY A 180 -6.93 -1.25 11.72
N THR A 181 -6.12 -2.09 12.34
CA THR A 181 -4.64 -1.98 12.29
C THR A 181 -4.00 -3.33 12.10
N GLY A 182 -2.95 -3.37 11.28
CA GLY A 182 -2.21 -4.60 11.06
C GLY A 182 -0.93 -4.40 10.29
N LEU A 183 -0.24 -5.52 10.12
CA LEU A 183 0.98 -5.66 9.34
C LEU A 183 0.69 -6.60 8.17
N LEU A 184 1.40 -6.39 7.06
CA LEU A 184 1.23 -7.14 5.82
C LEU A 184 2.59 -7.55 5.26
N ASP A 185 2.62 -8.72 4.63
CA ASP A 185 3.75 -9.27 3.88
C ASP A 185 3.45 -9.22 2.39
N ALA A 186 4.38 -8.72 1.58
CA ALA A 186 4.31 -8.81 0.12
C ALA A 186 4.54 -10.26 -0.29
N ILE A 187 3.63 -10.79 -1.12
CA ILE A 187 3.66 -12.20 -1.55
C ILE A 187 3.52 -12.39 -3.06
N GLY A 188 3.20 -11.34 -3.82
CA GLY A 188 3.06 -11.43 -5.28
C GLY A 188 2.69 -10.12 -5.97
N GLY A 189 2.43 -10.19 -7.28
CA GLY A 189 2.12 -9.03 -8.12
C GLY A 189 3.33 -8.40 -8.82
N LEU A 190 3.07 -7.48 -9.73
CA LEU A 190 4.09 -6.80 -10.54
C LEU A 190 5.15 -6.07 -9.69
N ALA A 191 4.73 -5.39 -8.62
CA ALA A 191 5.58 -4.58 -7.75
C ALA A 191 6.16 -5.37 -6.56
N TYR A 192 5.89 -6.67 -6.45
CA TYR A 192 6.34 -7.52 -5.34
C TYR A 192 7.81 -7.32 -4.96
N GLY A 193 8.71 -7.33 -5.95
CA GLY A 193 10.15 -7.21 -5.73
C GLY A 193 10.59 -5.88 -5.12
N ASN A 194 9.76 -4.85 -5.22
CA ASN A 194 10.01 -3.57 -4.58
C ASN A 194 9.48 -3.51 -3.14
N PHE A 195 8.50 -4.34 -2.77
CA PHE A 195 7.83 -4.28 -1.47
C PHE A 195 8.27 -5.38 -0.50
N ASN A 196 8.81 -6.52 -0.96
CA ASN A 196 9.38 -7.55 -0.08
C ASN A 196 10.72 -7.09 0.51
N THR A 197 10.65 -6.28 1.57
CA THR A 197 11.79 -5.62 2.22
C THR A 197 12.10 -6.22 3.58
N ASN A 198 11.09 -6.77 4.26
CA ASN A 198 11.12 -7.22 5.65
C ASN A 198 11.64 -6.14 6.62
N THR A 199 11.36 -4.86 6.33
CA THR A 199 11.91 -3.71 7.07
C THR A 199 10.94 -3.07 8.06
N ARG A 200 9.68 -3.50 8.10
CA ARG A 200 8.70 -3.04 9.10
C ARG A 200 8.77 -3.91 10.37
N ALA A 201 7.88 -3.64 11.31
CA ALA A 201 7.84 -4.33 12.59
C ALA A 201 7.72 -5.85 12.38
N ASP A 202 8.43 -6.62 13.21
CA ASP A 202 8.45 -8.10 13.15
C ASP A 202 8.92 -8.69 11.81
N GLY A 203 9.58 -7.87 10.97
CA GLY A 203 10.02 -8.30 9.64
C GLY A 203 8.91 -8.26 8.59
N SER A 204 7.79 -7.58 8.86
CA SER A 204 6.76 -7.37 7.83
C SER A 204 7.22 -6.39 6.75
N ASP A 205 6.44 -6.28 5.68
CA ASP A 205 6.71 -5.37 4.57
C ASP A 205 5.98 -4.04 4.69
N MET A 206 4.73 -4.10 5.15
CA MET A 206 3.83 -2.96 5.16
C MET A 206 3.02 -2.92 6.45
N SER A 207 2.65 -1.71 6.87
CA SER A 207 1.65 -1.49 7.92
C SER A 207 0.46 -0.76 7.34
N PHE A 208 -0.74 -1.03 7.84
CA PHE A 208 -1.94 -0.30 7.44
C PHE A 208 -2.75 0.19 8.64
N PHE A 209 -3.55 1.22 8.38
CA PHE A 209 -4.60 1.70 9.27
C PHE A 209 -5.86 1.97 8.44
N SER A 210 -7.02 1.59 8.97
CA SER A 210 -8.33 1.94 8.42
C SER A 210 -9.24 2.52 9.49
N SER A 211 -10.15 3.40 9.08
CA SER A 211 -11.18 3.99 9.91
C SER A 211 -12.49 4.05 9.14
N PHE A 212 -13.55 3.59 9.76
CA PHE A 212 -14.90 3.57 9.22
C PHE A 212 -15.83 4.36 10.13
N THR A 213 -16.46 5.39 9.59
CA THR A 213 -17.35 6.30 10.32
C THR A 213 -18.72 6.44 9.68
N ASP A 214 -18.94 5.76 8.54
CA ASP A 214 -20.21 5.69 7.84
C ASP A 214 -20.67 4.24 7.87
N LEU A 215 -21.50 3.90 8.86
CA LEU A 215 -22.00 2.55 9.12
C LEU A 215 -23.40 2.40 8.52
N ARG A 216 -23.63 1.38 7.69
CA ARG A 216 -24.81 1.28 6.82
C ARG A 216 -25.47 -0.10 6.83
N PRO A 217 -26.79 -0.17 6.61
CA PRO A 217 -27.76 0.84 7.04
C PRO A 217 -27.75 0.97 8.57
N ASP A 218 -28.18 2.12 9.11
CA ASP A 218 -28.53 2.30 10.52
C ASP A 218 -27.47 1.84 11.55
N ASN A 219 -26.29 2.48 11.58
CA ASN A 219 -25.23 2.18 12.56
C ASN A 219 -24.76 0.71 12.58
N ASN A 220 -25.03 -0.05 11.51
CA ASN A 220 -24.65 -1.45 11.39
C ASN A 220 -23.14 -1.58 11.14
N PRO A 221 -22.38 -2.17 12.09
CA PRO A 221 -20.92 -2.32 11.94
C PRO A 221 -20.53 -3.34 10.86
N ASN A 222 -21.47 -4.11 10.34
CA ASN A 222 -21.19 -5.19 9.40
C ASN A 222 -21.09 -4.68 7.95
N ASN A 223 -21.50 -3.46 7.67
CA ASN A 223 -21.31 -2.84 6.37
C ASN A 223 -20.96 -1.37 6.59
N ALA A 224 -19.75 -0.98 6.19
CA ALA A 224 -19.16 0.27 6.61
C ALA A 224 -18.29 0.89 5.53
N ASN A 225 -18.33 2.22 5.44
CA ASN A 225 -17.48 3.00 4.56
C ASN A 225 -16.51 3.85 5.36
N GLY A 226 -15.34 4.05 4.77
CA GLY A 226 -14.22 4.65 5.48
C GLY A 226 -13.07 5.05 4.58
N ASN A 227 -11.94 5.27 5.22
CA ASN A 227 -10.66 5.61 4.61
C ASN A 227 -9.53 4.88 5.33
N GLY A 228 -8.33 4.94 4.75
CA GLY A 228 -7.17 4.28 5.33
C GLY A 228 -5.86 4.73 4.71
N ASN A 229 -4.78 4.14 5.21
CA ASN A 229 -3.45 4.37 4.67
C ASN A 229 -2.58 3.11 4.79
N PHE A 230 -1.62 3.04 3.87
CA PHE A 230 -0.57 2.01 3.83
C PHE A 230 0.79 2.67 3.91
N LYS A 231 1.71 2.05 4.66
CA LYS A 231 3.09 2.51 4.82
C LYS A 231 4.06 1.37 4.60
N SER A 232 5.02 1.57 3.70
CA SER A 232 6.08 0.60 3.38
C SER A 232 7.42 1.31 3.23
N ASN A 233 8.51 0.57 3.32
CA ASN A 233 9.75 0.99 2.67
C ASN A 233 9.84 0.20 1.37
N THR A 234 10.49 0.73 0.35
CA THR A 234 10.62 0.07 -0.96
C THR A 234 12.08 -0.13 -1.32
N ILE A 235 12.33 -1.17 -2.11
CA ILE A 235 13.63 -1.41 -2.71
C ILE A 235 13.66 -0.63 -4.03
N PRO A 236 14.52 0.41 -4.15
CA PRO A 236 14.74 1.07 -5.43
C PRO A 236 15.17 0.05 -6.47
N GLU A 237 14.74 0.24 -7.72
CA GLU A 237 15.19 -0.66 -8.80
C GLU A 237 16.72 -0.76 -8.74
N PRO A 238 17.26 -1.99 -8.66
CA PRO A 238 18.70 -2.17 -8.55
C PRO A 238 19.30 -1.45 -9.75
N GLY A 239 20.21 -0.50 -9.52
CA GLY A 239 20.69 0.49 -10.48
C GLY A 239 21.15 -0.10 -11.79
N SER A 240 20.23 -0.61 -12.59
CA SER A 240 20.48 -1.35 -13.82
C SER A 240 20.87 -0.34 -14.89
N LEU A 241 20.44 0.91 -14.73
CA LEU A 241 21.01 2.08 -15.38
C LEU A 241 22.46 2.36 -14.95
N ALA A 242 22.81 2.17 -13.68
CA ALA A 242 24.19 2.27 -13.23
C ALA A 242 25.04 1.10 -13.74
N LEU A 243 24.53 -0.14 -13.77
CA LEU A 243 25.21 -1.30 -14.35
C LEU A 243 25.32 -1.20 -15.87
N LEU A 244 24.29 -0.73 -16.57
CA LEU A 244 24.33 -0.41 -17.99
C LEU A 244 25.32 0.73 -18.27
N GLY A 245 25.29 1.78 -17.45
CA GLY A 245 26.22 2.90 -17.51
C GLY A 245 27.67 2.47 -17.27
N LEU A 246 27.92 1.65 -16.25
CA LEU A 246 29.22 1.05 -15.96
C LEU A 246 29.65 0.06 -17.05
N GLY A 247 28.72 -0.69 -17.63
CA GLY A 247 28.95 -1.59 -18.76
C GLY A 247 29.35 -0.82 -20.02
N LEU A 248 28.67 0.30 -20.32
CA LEU A 248 28.99 1.20 -21.43
C LEU A 248 30.31 1.94 -21.20
N LEU A 249 30.60 2.39 -19.97
CA LEU A 249 31.89 2.95 -19.57
C LEU A 249 33.01 1.92 -19.75
N GLY A 250 32.79 0.69 -19.30
CA GLY A 250 33.71 -0.43 -19.49
C GLY A 250 33.98 -0.71 -20.98
N ALA A 251 32.93 -0.72 -21.81
CA ALA A 251 33.06 -0.89 -23.27
C ALA A 251 33.80 0.27 -23.94
N ALA A 252 33.57 1.52 -23.51
CA ALA A 252 34.28 2.69 -24.02
C ALA A 252 35.78 2.69 -23.66
N VAL A 253 36.12 2.29 -22.43
CA VAL A 253 37.51 2.11 -21.99
C VAL A 253 38.18 0.96 -22.74
N ALA A 254 37.49 -0.15 -22.95
CA ALA A 254 38.00 -1.30 -23.72
C ALA A 254 38.26 -0.93 -25.19
N ARG A 255 37.38 -0.14 -25.82
CA ARG A 255 37.57 0.34 -27.20
C ARG A 255 38.79 1.25 -27.36
N ARG A 256 39.09 2.09 -26.36
CA ARG A 256 40.29 2.95 -26.36
C ARG A 256 41.61 2.20 -26.17
N ARG A 257 41.60 0.98 -25.64
CA ARG A 257 42.82 0.15 -25.52
C ARG A 257 43.18 -0.59 -26.81
N LYS A 258 42.27 -0.62 -27.79
CA LYS A 258 42.45 -1.33 -29.07
C LYS A 258 42.80 -0.40 -30.25
N ALA A 259 42.76 0.91 -30.05
CA ALA A 259 43.22 1.94 -30.99
C ALA A 259 44.54 2.53 -30.50
#